data_AF-A0A8T0X503-F1
#
_entry.id   AF-A0A8T0X503-F1
#
_cell.length_a   1.000
_cell.length_b   1.000
_cell.length_c   1.000
_cell.angle_alpha   90.00
_cell.angle_beta   90.00
_cell.angle_gamma   90.00
#
_symmetry.space_group_name_H-M   'P 1'
#
loop_
_entity.id
_entity.type
_entity.pdbx_description
1 polymer ?
#
loop_
_entity_poly.entity_id
_entity_poly.type
_entity_poly.pdbx_seq_one_letter_code
_entity_poly.pdbx_strand_id
1 'polypeptide(L)'
;MDFVSSIFAWLVLTSLLNCYFGLTFNWGALLGWAAIKESLDPAVVLPLYTAGICWTLVYDTIYAHQDKEDDLKVGVKSTALRFGDLTKYWIGGFGAACIGSLALSGYNADLGWPYYPFLCAAAVQLAWQISTVELSNRSDCNRKFVSNKWFGALVFSGILFGRLVSW
;
A
#
# COMPACT_ATOMS: atom_id res chain seq x y z
N MET A 1 -2.78 28.28 18.40
CA MET A 1 -3.08 27.73 17.06
C MET A 1 -1.73 27.44 16.46
N ASP A 2 -1.26 26.23 16.71
CA ASP A 2 0.17 25.97 16.83
C ASP A 2 0.70 25.51 15.49
N PHE A 3 1.97 25.83 15.20
CA PHE A 3 2.66 25.51 13.96
C PHE A 3 2.49 24.04 13.52
N VAL A 4 2.38 23.13 14.50
CA VAL A 4 2.09 21.70 14.32
C VAL A 4 0.69 21.45 13.74
N SER A 5 -0.34 22.12 14.27
CA SER A 5 -1.72 22.05 13.75
C SER A 5 -1.83 22.66 12.34
N SER A 6 -1.04 23.69 12.01
CA SER A 6 -0.97 24.24 10.65
C SER A 6 -0.24 23.30 9.69
N ILE A 7 0.81 22.60 10.12
CA ILE A 7 1.46 21.53 9.34
C ILE A 7 0.52 20.35 9.12
N PHE A 8 -0.23 19.94 10.15
CA PHE A 8 -1.23 18.87 10.03
C PHE A 8 -2.36 19.27 9.07
N ALA A 9 -2.88 20.49 9.18
CA ALA A 9 -3.90 21.00 8.25
C ALA A 9 -3.35 21.15 6.81
N TRP A 10 -2.09 21.53 6.65
CA TRP A 10 -1.43 21.66 5.35
C TRP A 10 -1.07 20.29 4.73
N LEU A 11 -0.73 19.30 5.56
CA LEU A 11 -0.54 17.90 5.16
C LEU A 11 -1.87 17.24 4.79
N VAL A 12 -2.95 17.51 5.50
CA VAL A 12 -4.31 17.05 5.15
C VAL A 12 -4.75 17.61 3.78
N LEU A 13 -4.29 18.82 3.41
CA LEU A 13 -4.57 19.45 2.13
C LEU A 13 -3.65 19.01 0.97
N THR A 14 -2.57 18.27 1.25
CA THR A 14 -1.62 17.79 0.23
C THR A 14 -1.61 16.27 0.19
N SER A 15 -1.42 15.68 -0.99
CA SER A 15 -1.29 14.23 -1.23
C SER A 15 -0.14 13.53 -0.48
N LEU A 16 0.49 14.22 0.48
CA LEU A 16 1.62 13.80 1.28
C LEU A 16 1.21 13.13 2.59
N LEU A 17 0.00 13.35 3.14
CA LEU A 17 -0.45 12.67 4.37
C LEU A 17 -0.41 11.14 4.21
N ASN A 18 -0.87 10.63 3.06
CA ASN A 18 -0.88 9.22 2.71
C ASN A 18 0.54 8.62 2.68
N CYS A 19 1.52 9.44 2.25
CA CYS A 19 2.93 9.05 2.25
C CYS A 19 3.48 8.97 3.69
N TYR A 20 3.19 9.95 4.55
CA TYR A 20 3.60 9.94 5.96
C TYR A 20 2.94 8.81 6.78
N PHE A 21 1.68 8.49 6.52
CA PHE A 21 0.99 7.38 7.17
C PHE A 21 1.57 6.03 6.71
N GLY A 22 1.86 5.88 5.42
CA GLY A 22 2.56 4.70 4.88
C GLY A 22 3.96 4.50 5.47
N LEU A 23 4.71 5.59 5.68
CA LEU A 23 6.02 5.56 6.33
C LEU A 23 5.92 5.12 7.81
N THR A 24 4.94 5.64 8.56
CA THR A 24 4.80 5.34 9.99
C THR A 24 4.26 3.94 10.28
N PHE A 25 3.33 3.42 9.48
CA PHE A 25 2.79 2.06 9.67
C PHE A 25 3.74 0.95 9.20
N ASN A 26 4.51 1.18 8.14
CA ASN A 26 5.47 0.18 7.63
C ASN A 26 6.76 0.07 8.45
N TRP A 27 6.94 0.95 9.45
CA TRP A 27 8.01 0.83 10.43
C TRP A 27 7.96 -0.53 11.18
N GLY A 28 6.78 -1.14 11.31
CA GLY A 28 6.62 -2.48 11.87
C GLY A 28 7.36 -3.58 11.09
N ALA A 29 7.50 -3.45 9.76
CA ALA A 29 8.26 -4.40 8.96
C ALA A 29 9.78 -4.30 9.22
N LEU A 30 10.27 -3.07 9.43
CA LEU A 30 11.67 -2.81 9.82
C LEU A 30 11.98 -3.42 11.19
N LEU A 31 11.09 -3.21 12.17
CA LEU A 31 11.25 -3.71 13.53
C LEU A 31 11.11 -5.24 13.59
N GLY A 32 10.18 -5.82 12.82
CA GLY A 32 10.01 -7.28 12.74
C GLY A 32 11.24 -7.98 12.18
N TRP A 33 11.87 -7.43 11.15
CA TRP A 33 13.12 -7.98 10.61
C TRP A 33 14.28 -7.86 11.61
N ALA A 34 14.47 -6.66 12.18
CA ALA A 34 15.54 -6.41 13.15
C ALA A 34 15.40 -7.30 14.41
N ALA A 35 14.18 -7.57 14.86
CA ALA A 35 13.91 -8.42 16.03
C ALA A 35 14.23 -9.90 15.81
N ILE A 36 14.23 -10.40 14.58
CA ILE A 36 14.43 -11.82 14.26
C ILE A 36 15.86 -12.10 13.77
N LYS A 37 16.42 -11.20 12.95
CA LYS A 37 17.72 -11.41 12.29
C LYS A 37 18.88 -10.70 12.97
N GLU A 38 18.62 -9.84 13.97
CA GLU A 38 19.60 -8.99 14.66
C GLU A 38 20.49 -8.14 13.71
N SER A 39 20.13 -8.08 12.43
CA SER A 39 20.83 -7.36 11.38
C SER A 39 19.81 -6.75 10.43
N LEU A 40 20.10 -5.54 9.96
CA LEU A 40 19.33 -4.87 8.92
C LEU A 40 20.07 -5.09 7.62
N ASP A 41 19.62 -6.03 6.79
CA ASP A 41 20.10 -6.14 5.42
C ASP A 41 19.34 -5.11 4.56
N PRO A 42 19.99 -4.02 4.11
CA PRO A 42 19.32 -2.98 3.36
C PRO A 42 18.71 -3.51 2.05
N ALA A 43 19.28 -4.58 1.48
CA ALA A 43 18.82 -5.17 0.23
C ALA A 43 17.45 -5.86 0.38
N VAL A 44 17.13 -6.40 1.56
CA VAL A 44 15.82 -7.01 1.83
C VAL A 44 14.83 -5.98 2.34
N VAL A 45 15.32 -5.12 3.23
CA VAL A 45 14.52 -4.25 4.07
C VAL A 45 14.02 -3.02 3.32
N LEU A 46 14.86 -2.39 2.48
CA LEU A 46 14.45 -1.20 1.73
C LEU A 46 13.38 -1.51 0.68
N PRO A 47 13.47 -2.62 -0.10
CA PRO A 47 12.38 -3.00 -1.00
C PRO A 47 11.10 -3.36 -0.24
N LEU A 48 11.20 -4.06 0.89
CA LEU A 48 10.01 -4.38 1.70
C LEU A 48 9.30 -3.11 2.20
N TYR A 49 10.07 -2.14 2.69
CA TYR A 49 9.55 -0.86 3.16
C TYR A 49 8.93 -0.05 2.01
N THR A 50 9.59 -0.02 0.85
CA THR A 50 9.07 0.63 -0.36
C THR A 50 7.76 -0.01 -0.81
N ALA A 51 7.68 -1.35 -0.80
CA ALA A 51 6.46 -2.06 -1.14
C ALA A 51 5.31 -1.68 -0.21
N GLY A 52 5.59 -1.57 1.09
CA GLY A 52 4.64 -1.11 2.09
C GLY A 52 4.09 0.29 1.81
N ILE A 53 4.97 1.26 1.54
CA ILE A 53 4.58 2.64 1.21
C ILE A 53 3.71 2.64 -0.06
N CYS A 54 4.14 1.94 -1.12
CA CYS A 54 3.39 1.86 -2.36
C CYS A 54 2.00 1.24 -2.15
N TRP A 55 1.90 0.18 -1.36
CA TRP A 55 0.61 -0.42 -1.02
C TRP A 55 -0.29 0.55 -0.26
N THR A 56 0.26 1.29 0.71
CA THR A 56 -0.47 2.34 1.42
C THR A 56 -1.00 3.41 0.48
N LEU A 57 -0.16 3.90 -0.43
CA LEU A 57 -0.62 4.88 -1.42
C LEU A 57 -1.76 4.34 -2.29
N VAL A 58 -1.76 3.05 -2.65
CA VAL A 58 -2.86 2.44 -3.42
C VAL A 58 -4.17 2.46 -2.63
N TYR A 59 -4.21 1.86 -1.45
CA TYR A 59 -5.48 1.73 -0.73
C TYR A 59 -5.98 3.07 -0.16
N ASP A 60 -5.08 3.96 0.21
CA ASP A 60 -5.43 5.26 0.77
C ASP A 60 -5.94 6.22 -0.31
N THR A 61 -5.44 6.08 -1.54
CA THR A 61 -6.02 6.78 -2.71
C THR A 61 -7.44 6.28 -3.01
N ILE A 62 -7.70 4.98 -2.88
CA ILE A 62 -9.06 4.43 -3.02
C ILE A 62 -9.95 4.93 -1.87
N TYR A 63 -9.41 5.02 -0.65
CA TYR A 63 -10.11 5.53 0.51
C TYR A 63 -10.48 7.01 0.35
N ALA A 64 -9.57 7.85 -0.13
CA ALA A 64 -9.81 9.27 -0.39
C ALA A 64 -10.95 9.53 -1.40
N HIS A 65 -11.27 8.57 -2.27
CA HIS A 65 -12.41 8.68 -3.17
C HIS A 65 -13.76 8.42 -2.48
N GLN A 66 -13.78 7.83 -1.29
CA GLN A 66 -15.00 7.64 -0.50
C GLN A 66 -15.58 8.96 0.01
N ASP A 67 -14.72 9.93 0.29
CA ASP A 67 -15.12 11.22 0.87
C ASP A 67 -15.26 12.32 -0.19
N LYS A 68 -15.05 11.99 -1.48
CA LYS A 68 -15.12 12.94 -2.61
C LYS A 68 -16.46 13.67 -2.73
N GLU A 69 -17.58 12.98 -2.54
CA GLU A 69 -18.91 13.60 -2.60
C GLU A 69 -19.20 14.52 -1.43
N ASP A 70 -18.63 14.23 -0.26
CA ASP A 70 -18.79 15.06 0.94
C ASP A 70 -17.83 16.28 0.87
N ASP A 71 -16.61 16.09 0.36
CA ASP A 71 -15.64 17.17 0.09
C ASP A 71 -16.17 18.18 -0.95
N LEU A 72 -16.90 17.71 -1.97
CA LEU A 72 -17.57 18.53 -2.97
C LEU A 72 -18.66 19.42 -2.37
N LYS A 73 -19.41 18.94 -1.38
CA LYS A 73 -20.47 19.71 -0.69
C LYS A 73 -19.88 20.78 0.24
N VAL A 74 -18.71 20.54 0.81
CA VAL A 74 -18.03 21.45 1.74
C VAL A 74 -17.07 22.42 1.02
N GLY A 75 -16.83 22.23 -0.28
CA GLY A 75 -16.02 23.13 -1.11
C GLY A 75 -14.50 22.92 -0.97
N VAL A 76 -14.08 21.77 -0.45
CA VAL A 76 -12.66 21.42 -0.25
C VAL A 76 -12.10 20.82 -1.54
N LYS A 77 -11.02 21.41 -2.10
CA LYS A 77 -10.34 20.89 -3.30
C LYS A 77 -9.43 19.72 -2.95
N SER A 78 -10.02 18.57 -2.68
CA SER A 78 -9.31 17.33 -2.31
C SER A 78 -8.56 16.72 -3.50
N THR A 79 -7.50 15.94 -3.22
CA THR A 79 -6.63 15.32 -4.26
C THR A 79 -7.42 14.37 -5.19
N ALA A 80 -8.52 13.80 -4.71
CA ALA A 80 -9.47 13.00 -5.48
C ALA A 80 -10.16 13.79 -6.61
N LEU A 81 -10.19 15.13 -6.53
CA LEU A 81 -10.63 16.02 -7.60
C LEU A 81 -9.51 16.31 -8.62
N ARG A 82 -8.24 16.31 -8.20
CA ARG A 82 -7.09 16.69 -9.04
C ARG A 82 -6.57 15.55 -9.90
N PHE A 83 -6.69 14.29 -9.45
CA PHE A 83 -6.31 13.11 -10.25
C PHE A 83 -7.40 12.62 -11.21
N GLY A 84 -8.67 12.98 -10.99
CA GLY A 84 -9.77 12.70 -11.92
C GLY A 84 -9.77 11.25 -12.44
N ASP A 85 -9.85 11.10 -13.76
CA ASP A 85 -9.84 9.79 -14.44
C ASP A 85 -8.47 9.11 -14.47
N LEU A 86 -7.38 9.86 -14.23
CA LEU A 86 -6.01 9.33 -14.22
C LEU A 86 -5.67 8.59 -12.92
N THR A 87 -6.51 8.67 -11.90
CA THR A 87 -6.30 8.00 -10.60
C THR A 87 -5.97 6.51 -10.78
N LYS A 88 -6.70 5.80 -11.65
CA LYS A 88 -6.48 4.37 -11.91
C LYS A 88 -5.08 4.07 -12.47
N TYR A 89 -4.54 4.98 -13.28
CA TYR A 89 -3.20 4.84 -13.85
C TYR A 89 -2.11 4.99 -12.78
N TRP A 90 -2.23 6.01 -11.92
CA TRP A 90 -1.27 6.25 -10.84
C TRP A 90 -1.27 5.14 -9.78
N ILE A 91 -2.45 4.70 -9.32
CA ILE A 91 -2.54 3.56 -8.39
C ILE A 91 -2.07 2.25 -9.05
N GLY A 92 -2.24 2.12 -10.37
CA GLY A 92 -1.66 1.01 -11.15
C GLY A 92 -0.14 1.01 -11.10
N GLY A 93 0.49 2.17 -11.29
CA GLY A 93 1.94 2.35 -11.15
C GLY A 93 2.45 2.02 -9.74
N PHE A 94 1.78 2.52 -8.70
CA PHE A 94 2.11 2.18 -7.32
C PHE A 94 1.89 0.69 -7.01
N GLY A 95 0.84 0.07 -7.55
CA GLY A 95 0.61 -1.37 -7.42
C GLY A 95 1.71 -2.21 -8.07
N ALA A 96 2.15 -1.83 -9.27
CA ALA A 96 3.27 -2.49 -9.93
C ALA A 96 4.58 -2.34 -9.16
N ALA A 97 4.87 -1.14 -8.64
CA ALA A 97 6.02 -0.88 -7.79
C ALA A 97 5.96 -1.71 -6.50
N CYS A 98 4.78 -1.83 -5.86
CA CYS A 98 4.57 -2.67 -4.69
C CYS A 98 4.93 -4.14 -4.94
N ILE A 99 4.37 -4.74 -5.99
CA ILE A 99 4.65 -6.14 -6.33
C ILE A 99 6.11 -6.35 -6.73
N GLY A 100 6.70 -5.43 -7.50
CA GLY A 100 8.11 -5.50 -7.89
C GLY A 100 9.05 -5.42 -6.68
N SER A 101 8.76 -4.52 -5.74
CA SER A 101 9.55 -4.39 -4.51
C SER A 101 9.38 -5.59 -3.56
N LEU A 102 8.19 -6.20 -3.50
CA LEU A 102 7.98 -7.47 -2.79
C LEU A 102 8.78 -8.62 -3.43
N ALA A 103 8.74 -8.74 -4.75
CA ALA A 103 9.51 -9.76 -5.48
C ALA A 103 11.01 -9.62 -5.20
N LEU A 104 11.54 -8.39 -5.24
CA LEU A 104 12.94 -8.10 -4.96
C LEU A 104 13.31 -8.42 -3.51
N SER A 105 12.45 -8.05 -2.55
CA SER A 105 12.66 -8.38 -1.14
C SER A 105 12.67 -9.90 -0.91
N GLY A 106 11.73 -10.63 -1.49
CA GLY A 106 11.65 -12.08 -1.37
C GLY A 106 12.82 -12.82 -2.01
N TYR A 107 13.33 -12.32 -3.14
CA TYR A 107 14.55 -12.82 -3.77
C TYR A 107 15.79 -12.58 -2.88
N ASN A 108 15.98 -11.36 -2.39
CA ASN A 108 17.11 -11.02 -1.52
C ASN A 108 17.06 -11.72 -0.14
N ALA A 109 15.87 -12.13 0.30
CA ALA A 109 15.66 -12.86 1.54
C ALA A 109 15.80 -14.39 1.38
N ASP A 110 16.17 -14.88 0.19
CA ASP A 110 16.25 -16.30 -0.17
C ASP A 110 14.97 -17.07 0.22
N LEU A 111 13.80 -16.49 -0.07
CA LEU A 111 12.53 -17.17 0.16
C LEU A 111 12.37 -18.33 -0.82
N GLY A 112 11.90 -19.47 -0.31
CA GLY A 112 11.66 -20.65 -1.13
C GLY A 112 10.61 -20.42 -2.21
N TRP A 113 10.61 -21.30 -3.21
CA TRP A 113 9.68 -21.25 -4.35
C TRP A 113 8.18 -21.06 -4.00
N PRO A 114 7.63 -21.54 -2.85
CA PRO A 114 6.22 -21.33 -2.54
C PRO A 114 5.82 -19.87 -2.40
N TYR A 115 6.77 -18.96 -2.14
CA TYR A 115 6.51 -17.52 -2.04
C TYR A 115 5.93 -16.94 -3.35
N TYR A 116 6.47 -17.34 -4.51
CA TYR A 116 6.15 -16.72 -5.79
C TYR A 116 4.70 -16.98 -6.27
N PRO A 117 4.12 -18.19 -6.14
CA PRO A 117 2.69 -18.39 -6.39
C PRO A 117 1.76 -17.51 -5.53
N PHE A 118 2.08 -17.32 -4.25
CA PHE A 118 1.31 -16.42 -3.38
C PHE A 118 1.49 -14.95 -3.78
N LEU A 119 2.69 -14.56 -4.18
CA LEU A 119 2.96 -13.22 -4.71
C LEU A 119 2.18 -12.97 -6.01
N CYS A 120 2.12 -13.96 -6.91
CA CYS A 120 1.30 -13.89 -8.12
C CYS A 120 -0.19 -13.74 -7.77
N ALA A 121 -0.70 -14.50 -6.80
CA ALA A 121 -2.08 -14.37 -6.35
C ALA A 121 -2.36 -12.97 -5.77
N ALA A 122 -1.43 -12.42 -4.98
CA ALA A 122 -1.52 -11.06 -4.44
C ALA A 122 -1.51 -10.01 -5.56
N ALA A 123 -0.66 -10.17 -6.58
CA ALA A 123 -0.60 -9.29 -7.74
C ALA A 123 -1.92 -9.30 -8.54
N VAL A 124 -2.50 -10.48 -8.77
CA VAL A 124 -3.80 -10.63 -9.44
C VAL A 124 -4.90 -9.98 -8.62
N GLN A 125 -4.91 -10.17 -7.30
CA GLN A 125 -5.89 -9.54 -6.42
C GLN A 125 -5.79 -8.00 -6.47
N LEU A 126 -4.57 -7.46 -6.42
CA LEU A 126 -4.34 -6.01 -6.47
C LEU A 126 -4.74 -5.42 -7.82
N ALA A 127 -4.38 -6.10 -8.92
CA ALA A 127 -4.79 -5.71 -10.27
C ALA A 127 -6.31 -5.76 -10.45
N TRP A 128 -6.98 -6.76 -9.87
CA TRP A 128 -8.44 -6.83 -9.85
C TRP A 128 -9.04 -5.66 -9.06
N GLN A 129 -8.50 -5.31 -7.89
CA GLN A 129 -8.97 -4.15 -7.12
C GLN A 129 -8.85 -2.87 -7.94
N ILE A 130 -7.70 -2.61 -8.56
CA ILE A 130 -7.42 -1.38 -9.32
C ILE A 130 -8.27 -1.28 -10.61
N SER A 131 -8.46 -2.39 -11.32
CA SER A 131 -9.23 -2.38 -12.57
C SER A 131 -10.73 -2.21 -12.32
N THR A 132 -11.26 -2.95 -11.34
CA THR A 132 -12.71 -3.03 -11.10
C THR A 132 -13.25 -1.99 -10.12
N VAL A 133 -12.40 -1.23 -9.42
CA VAL A 133 -12.87 -0.18 -8.50
C VAL A 133 -13.66 0.90 -9.26
N GLU A 134 -14.85 1.19 -8.77
CA GLU A 134 -15.67 2.29 -9.25
C GLU A 134 -15.49 3.50 -8.32
N LEU A 135 -14.61 4.42 -8.71
CA LEU A 135 -14.19 5.57 -7.88
C LEU A 135 -15.32 6.58 -7.60
N SER A 136 -16.42 6.50 -8.35
CA SER A 136 -17.65 7.29 -8.10
C SER A 136 -18.56 6.66 -7.04
N ASN A 137 -18.37 5.38 -6.70
CA ASN A 137 -19.26 4.65 -5.81
C ASN A 137 -18.58 4.40 -4.46
N ARG A 138 -19.00 5.15 -3.44
CA ARG A 138 -18.49 5.03 -2.06
C ARG A 138 -18.56 3.60 -1.53
N SER A 139 -19.64 2.88 -1.82
CA SER A 139 -19.83 1.50 -1.33
C SER A 139 -18.86 0.52 -1.96
N ASP A 140 -18.54 0.69 -3.25
CA ASP A 140 -17.54 -0.15 -3.92
C ASP A 140 -16.13 0.19 -3.42
N CYS A 141 -15.78 1.48 -3.29
CA CYS A 141 -14.50 1.90 -2.72
C CYS A 141 -14.27 1.30 -1.32
N ASN A 142 -15.28 1.30 -0.44
CA ASN A 142 -15.18 0.67 0.88
C ASN A 142 -15.00 -0.85 0.77
N ARG A 143 -15.74 -1.52 -0.12
CA ARG A 143 -15.59 -2.97 -0.36
C ARG A 143 -14.19 -3.32 -0.84
N LYS A 144 -13.60 -2.51 -1.74
CA LYS A 144 -12.22 -2.68 -2.21
C LYS A 144 -11.20 -2.42 -1.12
N PHE A 145 -11.44 -1.41 -0.27
CA PHE A 145 -10.62 -1.12 0.89
C PHE A 145 -10.60 -2.30 1.88
N VAL A 146 -11.77 -2.84 2.25
CA VAL A 146 -11.88 -4.01 3.13
C VAL A 146 -11.22 -5.26 2.53
N SER A 147 -11.24 -5.40 1.20
CA SER A 147 -10.57 -6.51 0.51
C SER A 147 -9.04 -6.51 0.67
N ASN A 148 -8.41 -5.39 1.07
CA ASN A 148 -6.96 -5.34 1.30
C ASN A 148 -6.49 -6.29 2.40
N LYS A 149 -7.36 -6.68 3.34
CA LYS A 149 -7.04 -7.72 4.34
C LYS A 149 -6.59 -9.04 3.69
N TRP A 150 -7.20 -9.40 2.55
CA TRP A 150 -6.86 -10.61 1.81
C TRP A 150 -5.53 -10.47 1.09
N PHE A 151 -5.19 -9.27 0.60
CA PHE A 151 -3.89 -9.01 0.00
C PHE A 151 -2.78 -9.21 1.04
N GLY A 152 -2.95 -8.62 2.23
CA GLY A 152 -2.03 -8.83 3.34
C GLY A 152 -1.92 -10.30 3.76
N ALA A 153 -3.05 -11.02 3.82
CA ALA A 153 -3.06 -12.45 4.13
C ALA A 153 -2.32 -13.30 3.09
N LEU A 154 -2.44 -13.00 1.80
CA LEU A 154 -1.70 -13.69 0.73
C LEU A 154 -0.20 -13.45 0.84
N VAL A 155 0.22 -12.19 1.01
CA VAL A 155 1.64 -11.84 1.17
C VAL A 155 2.23 -12.51 2.42
N PHE A 156 1.52 -12.45 3.56
CA PHE A 156 1.94 -13.10 4.79
C PHE A 156 2.05 -14.62 4.64
N SER A 157 1.04 -15.27 4.03
CA SER A 157 1.07 -16.71 3.76
C SER A 157 2.24 -17.08 2.86
N GLY A 158 2.50 -16.29 1.82
CA GLY A 158 3.65 -16.47 0.94
C GLY A 158 4.98 -16.43 1.69
N ILE A 159 5.17 -15.46 2.58
CA ILE A 159 6.40 -15.36 3.40
C ILE A 159 6.52 -16.57 4.33
N LEU A 160 5.42 -16.96 5.00
CA LEU A 160 5.40 -18.10 5.91
C LEU A 160 5.78 -19.41 5.20
N PHE A 161 5.09 -19.74 4.10
CA PHE A 161 5.37 -20.97 3.34
C PHE A 161 6.70 -20.92 2.59
N GLY A 162 7.09 -19.75 2.08
CA GLY A 162 8.41 -19.54 1.49
C GLY A 162 9.53 -19.82 2.48
N ARG A 163 9.36 -19.41 3.75
CA ARG A 163 10.36 -19.63 4.80
C ARG A 163 10.40 -21.06 5.33
N LEU A 164 9.27 -21.75 5.39
CA LEU A 164 9.22 -23.16 5.81
C LEU A 164 9.96 -24.12 4.85
N VAL A 165 10.10 -23.70 3.59
CA VAL A 165 10.75 -24.50 2.53
C VAL A 165 12.18 -24.05 2.26
N SER A 166 12.57 -22.83 2.61
CA SER A 166 13.98 -22.41 2.56
C SER A 166 14.76 -22.90 3.80
N TRP A 167 15.38 -24.07 3.66
CA TRP A 167 16.33 -24.64 4.61
C TRP A 167 17.77 -24.20 4.30
#